data_AF-A0A660L8Z9-F1
#
_entry.id   AF-A0A660L8Z9-F1
#
_cell.length_a   1.000
_cell.length_b   1.000
_cell.length_c   1.000
_cell.angle_alpha   90.00
_cell.angle_beta   90.00
_cell.angle_gamma   90.00
#
_symmetry.space_group_name_H-M   'P 1'
#
loop_
_entity.id
_entity.type
_entity.pdbx_description
1 polymer ?
#
loop_
_entity_poly.entity_id
_entity_poly.type
_entity_poly.pdbx_seq_one_letter_code
_entity_poly.pdbx_strand_id
1 'polypeptide(L)'
;MARSAPSAARGERPVTTYREDLITAALTVWPIVAMFFDGRGHNNKTGQESFWSLPHLFLYAGMTVIGVWVGLLVTKYQLAAGADPRKSLIPDLKAIPVGYGVAILGLITLGLGGPTDFIWHSAYGFEVGVDAIYSPPHLLLFFGGLLVSSTGIRSMWAKQDIALDFKGFAPVLLSTMLFIGVSGFITMYLSAFMTNVTPTSDFVADYQANFKDDFTDQTQSLNAGLTGYGDDQWPFYYYSASHGIASMIITTLILLGPALLLLRRWRIPFGAMTLIFTGYGLLVSIMTEYRDWPLIFPLILTGLAIDVLQSRAPAGQRLTLGGIRTAGPIAAAVLWISYYGILALDKGIGWEPTLWVGALMVGVMSGFGVAFLIAPPAYGPRLVDAESN
;
A
#
# COMPACT_ATOMS: atom_id res chain seq x y z
N MET A 1 -43.59 9.40 21.11
CA MET A 1 -42.58 9.06 20.09
C MET A 1 -42.04 10.36 19.51
N ALA A 2 -40.90 10.85 20.00
CA ALA A 2 -40.26 12.03 19.42
C ALA A 2 -39.59 11.63 18.10
N ARG A 3 -40.10 12.13 16.97
CA ARG A 3 -39.38 12.04 15.69
C ARG A 3 -38.12 12.89 15.83
N SER A 4 -36.96 12.25 15.93
CA SER A 4 -35.68 12.93 15.90
C SER A 4 -35.54 13.72 14.60
N ALA A 5 -35.10 14.98 14.71
CA ALA A 5 -34.86 15.85 13.55
C ALA A 5 -33.88 15.20 12.55
N PRO A 6 -33.97 15.54 11.24
CA PRO A 6 -33.02 15.08 10.23
C PRO A 6 -31.58 15.40 10.61
N SER A 7 -30.65 14.48 10.28
CA SER A 7 -29.19 14.57 10.57
C SER A 7 -28.55 15.94 10.28
N ALA A 8 -29.07 16.67 9.29
CA ALA A 8 -28.61 18.01 8.94
C ALA A 8 -28.77 19.04 10.07
N ALA A 9 -29.76 18.87 10.96
CA ALA A 9 -30.01 19.76 12.10
C ALA A 9 -28.99 19.60 13.24
N ARG A 10 -28.12 18.58 13.20
CA ARG A 10 -27.08 18.32 14.22
C ARG A 10 -25.66 18.72 13.80
N GLY A 11 -25.47 19.23 12.58
CA GLY A 11 -24.13 19.51 12.05
C GLY A 11 -23.31 18.25 11.73
N GLU A 12 -23.95 17.08 11.68
CA GLU A 12 -23.32 15.81 11.31
C GLU A 12 -23.17 15.74 9.78
N ARG A 13 -21.93 15.54 9.30
CA ARG A 13 -21.66 15.34 7.86
C ARG A 13 -22.38 14.09 7.35
N PRO A 14 -22.87 14.09 6.09
CA PRO A 14 -23.59 12.94 5.56
C PRO A 14 -22.69 11.70 5.42
N VAL A 15 -23.32 10.53 5.40
CA VAL A 15 -22.66 9.23 5.18
C VAL A 15 -23.17 8.64 3.87
N THR A 16 -22.26 8.09 3.07
CA THR A 16 -22.59 7.40 1.81
C THR A 16 -23.31 6.08 2.04
N THR A 17 -24.02 5.61 1.03
CA THR A 17 -24.53 4.24 0.97
C THR A 17 -23.42 3.25 0.60
N TYR A 18 -23.57 1.99 1.01
CA TYR A 18 -22.65 0.91 0.62
C TYR A 18 -22.46 0.79 -0.90
N ARG A 19 -23.53 1.02 -1.66
CA ARG A 19 -23.49 0.96 -3.12
C ARG A 19 -22.64 2.08 -3.70
N GLU A 20 -22.75 3.30 -3.18
CA GLU A 20 -21.94 4.44 -3.63
C GLU A 20 -20.45 4.20 -3.35
N ASP A 21 -20.12 3.69 -2.16
CA ASP A 21 -18.74 3.35 -1.80
C ASP A 21 -18.19 2.23 -2.69
N LEU A 22 -19.00 1.21 -3.00
CA LEU A 22 -18.60 0.12 -3.90
C LEU A 22 -18.36 0.63 -5.32
N ILE A 23 -19.23 1.50 -5.85
CA ILE A 23 -19.03 2.09 -7.19
C ILE A 23 -17.75 2.93 -7.19
N THR A 24 -17.52 3.76 -6.17
CA THR A 24 -16.27 4.54 -6.05
C THR A 24 -15.05 3.62 -6.05
N ALA A 25 -15.04 2.56 -5.23
CA ALA A 25 -13.92 1.64 -5.16
C ALA A 25 -13.71 0.87 -6.48
N ALA A 26 -14.78 0.41 -7.12
CA ALA A 26 -14.71 -0.31 -8.39
C ALA A 26 -14.20 0.58 -9.53
N LEU A 27 -14.68 1.84 -9.64
CA LEU A 27 -14.18 2.78 -10.63
C LEU A 27 -12.71 3.17 -10.39
N THR A 28 -12.25 3.16 -9.13
CA THR A 28 -10.85 3.42 -8.80
C THR A 28 -9.90 2.30 -9.24
N VAL A 29 -10.40 1.06 -9.44
CA VAL A 29 -9.58 -0.06 -9.94
C VAL A 29 -8.99 0.28 -11.31
N TRP A 30 -9.76 0.92 -12.19
CA TRP A 30 -9.34 1.22 -13.57
C TRP A 30 -8.05 2.04 -13.63
N PRO A 31 -7.97 3.29 -13.14
CA PRO A 31 -6.75 4.09 -13.25
C PRO A 31 -5.56 3.41 -12.55
N ILE A 32 -5.78 2.70 -11.43
CA ILE A 32 -4.69 2.01 -10.75
C ILE A 32 -4.16 0.84 -11.58
N VAL A 33 -5.02 0.00 -12.17
CA VAL A 33 -4.55 -1.07 -13.07
C VAL A 33 -3.81 -0.49 -14.28
N ALA A 34 -4.29 0.63 -14.85
CA ALA A 34 -3.62 1.33 -15.94
C ALA A 34 -2.20 1.79 -15.53
N MET A 35 -2.04 2.34 -14.32
CA MET A 35 -0.74 2.72 -13.75
C MET A 35 0.22 1.52 -13.64
N PHE A 36 -0.25 0.32 -13.31
CA PHE A 36 0.60 -0.88 -13.29
C PHE A 36 1.04 -1.33 -14.69
N PHE A 37 0.18 -1.18 -15.71
CA PHE A 37 0.56 -1.43 -17.10
C PHE A 37 1.53 -0.38 -17.64
N ASP A 38 1.40 0.86 -17.18
CA ASP A 38 2.32 1.94 -17.49
C ASP A 38 3.70 1.68 -16.88
N GLY A 39 3.74 1.33 -15.58
CA GLY A 39 4.97 0.89 -14.92
C GLY A 39 5.62 -0.34 -15.56
N ARG A 40 4.84 -1.26 -16.16
CA ARG A 40 5.41 -2.35 -16.97
C ARG A 40 6.15 -1.81 -18.20
N GLY A 41 5.63 -0.78 -18.86
CA GLY A 41 6.32 -0.10 -19.96
C GLY A 41 7.67 0.43 -19.51
N HIS A 42 7.65 1.28 -18.48
CA HIS A 42 8.83 1.91 -17.90
C HIS A 42 9.91 0.92 -17.44
N ASN A 43 9.51 -0.24 -16.91
CA ASN A 43 10.45 -1.22 -16.38
C ASN A 43 11.05 -2.17 -17.42
N ASN A 44 10.39 -2.38 -18.57
CA ASN A 44 10.73 -3.47 -19.48
C ASN A 44 11.04 -3.02 -20.91
N LYS A 45 10.86 -1.74 -21.25
CA LYS A 45 11.17 -1.22 -22.59
C LYS A 45 12.39 -0.30 -22.57
N THR A 46 13.16 -0.35 -23.65
CA THR A 46 14.25 0.58 -23.94
C THR A 46 13.81 1.62 -24.96
N GLY A 47 14.15 2.89 -24.76
CA GLY A 47 13.87 3.98 -25.70
C GLY A 47 12.99 5.08 -25.11
N GLN A 48 12.70 6.12 -25.90
CA GLN A 48 11.85 7.23 -25.46
C GLN A 48 10.40 6.79 -25.37
N GLU A 49 9.80 7.08 -24.21
CA GLU A 49 8.38 6.91 -24.00
C GLU A 49 7.59 8.10 -24.55
N SER A 50 6.27 7.92 -24.68
CA SER A 50 5.37 8.98 -25.11
C SER A 50 4.35 9.26 -24.02
N PHE A 51 4.15 10.55 -23.74
CA PHE A 51 3.05 11.04 -22.90
C PHE A 51 1.67 10.57 -23.37
N TRP A 52 1.54 10.21 -24.66
CA TRP A 52 0.32 9.70 -25.28
C TRP A 52 0.33 8.18 -25.46
N SER A 53 1.11 7.46 -24.65
CA SER A 53 1.11 6.00 -24.64
C SER A 53 -0.29 5.46 -24.33
N LEU A 54 -0.58 4.23 -24.79
CA LEU A 54 -1.87 3.60 -24.51
C LEU A 54 -2.14 3.46 -23.00
N PRO A 55 -1.17 3.05 -22.15
CA PRO A 55 -1.34 3.07 -20.70
C PRO A 55 -1.68 4.46 -20.13
N HIS A 56 -1.00 5.52 -20.56
CA HIS A 56 -1.31 6.90 -20.15
C HIS A 56 -2.74 7.30 -20.53
N LEU A 57 -3.15 7.07 -21.78
CA LEU A 57 -4.52 7.38 -22.22
C LEU A 57 -5.56 6.63 -21.39
N PHE A 58 -5.31 5.37 -21.05
CA PHE A 58 -6.20 4.56 -20.23
C PHE A 58 -6.22 5.02 -18.76
N LEU A 59 -5.08 5.46 -18.23
CA LEU A 59 -4.96 6.09 -16.92
C LEU A 59 -5.74 7.40 -16.87
N TYR A 60 -5.60 8.29 -17.86
CA TYR A 60 -6.31 9.57 -17.95
C TYR A 60 -7.82 9.37 -18.04
N ALA A 61 -8.27 8.41 -18.85
CA ALA A 61 -9.68 8.05 -18.95
C ALA A 61 -10.22 7.56 -17.60
N GLY A 62 -9.51 6.65 -16.93
CA GLY A 62 -9.88 6.14 -15.62
C GLY A 62 -9.97 7.24 -14.55
N MET A 63 -8.98 8.15 -14.51
CA MET A 63 -8.95 9.30 -13.60
C MET A 63 -10.11 10.27 -13.87
N THR A 64 -10.43 10.51 -15.14
CA THR A 64 -11.57 11.36 -15.53
C THR A 64 -12.88 10.73 -15.08
N VAL A 65 -13.07 9.43 -15.29
CA VAL A 65 -14.29 8.71 -14.89
C VAL A 65 -14.50 8.77 -13.38
N ILE A 66 -13.46 8.50 -12.58
CA ILE A 66 -13.58 8.59 -11.12
C ILE A 66 -13.81 10.04 -10.65
N GLY A 67 -13.19 11.02 -11.30
CA GLY A 67 -13.40 12.44 -11.03
C GLY A 67 -14.85 12.88 -11.28
N VAL A 68 -15.40 12.51 -12.43
CA VAL A 68 -16.82 12.76 -12.78
C VAL A 68 -17.74 12.08 -11.78
N TRP A 69 -17.50 10.80 -11.45
CA TRP A 69 -18.33 10.08 -10.48
C TRP A 69 -18.34 10.75 -9.11
N VAL A 70 -17.17 11.07 -8.56
CA VAL A 70 -17.07 11.76 -7.26
C VAL A 70 -17.71 13.13 -7.32
N GLY A 71 -17.53 13.89 -8.41
CA GLY A 71 -18.19 15.17 -8.62
C GLY A 71 -19.71 15.06 -8.60
N LEU A 72 -20.28 14.09 -9.32
CA LEU A 72 -21.72 13.81 -9.33
C LEU A 72 -22.24 13.39 -7.96
N LEU A 73 -21.50 12.53 -7.27
CA LEU A 73 -21.86 12.07 -5.93
C LEU A 73 -21.87 13.24 -4.93
N VAL A 74 -20.81 14.05 -4.90
CA VAL A 74 -20.75 15.23 -4.03
C VAL A 74 -21.88 16.20 -4.37
N THR A 75 -22.12 16.48 -5.65
CA THR A 75 -23.22 17.33 -6.13
C THR A 75 -24.58 16.85 -5.62
N LYS A 76 -24.84 15.54 -5.66
CA LYS A 76 -26.06 14.94 -5.10
C LYS A 76 -26.26 15.30 -3.62
N TYR A 77 -25.20 15.23 -2.81
CA TYR A 77 -25.27 15.57 -1.38
C TYR A 77 -25.38 17.08 -1.13
N GLN A 78 -24.72 17.91 -1.94
CA GLN A 78 -24.88 19.38 -1.88
C GLN A 78 -26.34 19.78 -2.14
N LEU A 79 -26.95 19.26 -3.21
CA LEU A 79 -28.36 19.53 -3.54
C LEU A 79 -29.31 19.04 -2.45
N ALA A 80 -29.06 17.86 -1.87
CA ALA A 80 -29.85 17.33 -0.76
C ALA A 80 -29.74 18.19 0.52
N ALA A 81 -28.63 18.90 0.69
CA ALA A 81 -28.43 19.87 1.78
C ALA A 81 -29.00 21.27 1.47
N GLY A 82 -29.64 21.46 0.30
CA GLY A 82 -30.21 22.74 -0.12
C GLY A 82 -29.19 23.74 -0.68
N ALA A 83 -27.94 23.33 -0.88
CA ALA A 83 -26.95 24.13 -1.59
C ALA A 83 -27.21 24.04 -3.11
N ASP A 84 -26.98 25.14 -3.83
CA ASP A 84 -27.04 25.19 -5.30
C ASP A 84 -25.61 25.28 -5.86
N PRO A 85 -25.06 24.18 -6.41
CA PRO A 85 -23.70 24.15 -6.97
C PRO A 85 -23.49 25.11 -8.15
N ARG A 86 -24.56 25.66 -8.74
CA ARG A 86 -24.46 26.68 -9.80
C ARG A 86 -24.15 28.07 -9.26
N LYS A 87 -24.38 28.30 -7.95
CA LYS A 87 -24.22 29.61 -7.31
C LYS A 87 -22.87 29.79 -6.62
N SER A 88 -22.12 28.71 -6.39
CA SER A 88 -20.79 28.74 -5.77
C SER A 88 -19.91 27.64 -6.32
N LEU A 89 -18.67 27.99 -6.68
CA LEU A 89 -17.62 27.04 -7.05
C LEU A 89 -17.08 26.26 -5.83
N ILE A 90 -17.22 26.82 -4.63
CA ILE A 90 -16.77 26.19 -3.39
C ILE A 90 -17.96 25.42 -2.79
N PRO A 91 -17.85 24.09 -2.62
CA PRO A 91 -18.92 23.28 -2.01
C PRO A 91 -19.04 23.56 -0.51
N ASP A 92 -20.23 23.39 0.05
CA ASP A 92 -20.40 23.37 1.50
C ASP A 92 -19.70 22.14 2.07
N LEU A 93 -18.62 22.36 2.83
CA LEU A 93 -17.82 21.32 3.45
C LEU A 93 -18.64 20.42 4.39
N LYS A 94 -19.72 20.95 4.99
CA LYS A 94 -20.61 20.19 5.88
C LYS A 94 -21.46 19.18 5.10
N ALA A 95 -21.72 19.45 3.82
CA ALA A 95 -22.48 18.56 2.95
C ALA A 95 -21.59 17.55 2.19
N ILE A 96 -20.26 17.59 2.34
CA ILE A 96 -19.37 16.56 1.76
C ILE A 96 -19.44 15.29 2.62
N PRO A 97 -19.76 14.12 2.05
CA PRO A 97 -19.81 12.88 2.82
C PRO A 97 -18.49 12.54 3.53
N VAL A 98 -18.59 11.93 4.71
CA VAL A 98 -17.40 11.49 5.47
C VAL A 98 -16.57 10.52 4.63
N GLY A 99 -15.25 10.73 4.60
CA GLY A 99 -14.29 9.96 3.80
C GLY A 99 -14.02 10.52 2.39
N TYR A 100 -14.98 11.25 1.79
CA TYR A 100 -14.83 11.79 0.42
C TYR A 100 -14.06 13.11 0.34
N GLY A 101 -13.90 13.84 1.45
CA GLY A 101 -13.09 15.07 1.46
C GLY A 101 -11.66 14.84 0.99
N VAL A 102 -11.03 13.74 1.43
CA VAL A 102 -9.68 13.38 1.00
C VAL A 102 -9.66 12.81 -0.43
N ALA A 103 -10.74 12.19 -0.89
CA ALA A 103 -10.87 11.78 -2.28
C ALA A 103 -10.87 13.00 -3.22
N ILE A 104 -11.57 14.08 -2.84
CA ILE A 104 -11.57 15.34 -3.58
C ILE A 104 -10.17 15.95 -3.62
N LEU A 105 -9.46 15.99 -2.48
CA LEU A 105 -8.07 16.44 -2.45
C LEU A 105 -7.19 15.61 -3.38
N GLY A 106 -7.31 14.29 -3.33
CA GLY A 106 -6.59 13.39 -4.24
C GLY A 106 -6.89 13.64 -5.71
N LEU A 107 -8.15 13.89 -6.07
CA LEU A 107 -8.55 14.20 -7.45
C LEU A 107 -8.03 15.57 -7.92
N ILE A 108 -8.00 16.57 -7.04
CA ILE A 108 -7.35 17.86 -7.34
C ILE A 108 -5.86 17.66 -7.55
N THR A 109 -5.20 16.89 -6.68
CA THR A 109 -3.78 16.54 -6.81
C THR A 109 -3.51 15.84 -8.14
N LEU A 110 -4.32 14.85 -8.54
CA LEU A 110 -4.21 14.17 -9.83
C LEU A 110 -4.44 15.13 -11.02
N GLY A 111 -5.46 15.99 -10.93
CA GLY A 111 -5.79 16.97 -11.96
C GLY A 111 -4.71 18.03 -12.16
N LEU A 112 -3.90 18.32 -11.13
CA LEU A 112 -2.71 19.16 -11.23
C LEU A 112 -1.48 18.37 -11.70
N GLY A 113 -1.36 17.10 -11.29
CA GLY A 113 -0.28 16.19 -11.66
C GLY A 113 -0.12 16.05 -13.17
N GLY A 114 -1.19 15.72 -13.90
CA GLY A 114 -1.11 15.49 -15.36
C GLY A 114 -0.58 16.69 -16.17
N PRO A 115 -1.11 17.92 -15.98
CA PRO A 115 -0.55 19.11 -16.65
C PRO A 115 0.88 19.42 -16.23
N THR A 116 1.21 19.24 -14.95
CA THR A 116 2.58 19.47 -14.45
C THR A 116 3.55 18.46 -15.06
N ASP A 117 3.11 17.22 -15.24
CA ASP A 117 3.85 16.13 -15.87
C ASP A 117 4.16 16.44 -17.36
N PHE A 118 3.15 16.88 -18.10
CA PHE A 118 3.33 17.33 -19.48
C PHE A 118 4.33 18.50 -19.60
N ILE A 119 4.21 19.50 -18.72
CA ILE A 119 5.12 20.66 -18.68
C ILE A 119 6.55 20.20 -18.35
N TRP A 120 6.68 19.29 -17.38
CA TRP A 120 7.96 18.76 -16.95
C TRP A 120 8.66 18.01 -18.09
N HIS A 121 7.97 17.11 -18.77
CA HIS A 121 8.53 16.39 -19.92
C HIS A 121 8.84 17.33 -21.09
N SER A 122 8.06 18.40 -21.27
CA SER A 122 8.34 19.41 -22.29
C SER A 122 9.62 20.21 -21.99
N ALA A 123 9.99 20.36 -20.72
CA ALA A 123 11.15 21.12 -20.28
C ALA A 123 12.43 20.27 -20.14
N TYR A 124 12.29 19.02 -19.65
CA TYR A 124 13.43 18.18 -19.26
C TYR A 124 13.55 16.86 -20.03
N GLY A 125 12.58 16.55 -20.91
CA GLY A 125 12.50 15.28 -21.61
C GLY A 125 11.85 14.18 -20.77
N PHE A 126 11.82 12.95 -21.30
CA PHE A 126 11.29 11.78 -20.61
C PHE A 126 12.38 11.11 -19.77
N GLU A 127 12.08 10.84 -18.50
CA GLU A 127 12.91 10.05 -17.63
C GLU A 127 12.93 8.57 -18.04
N VAL A 128 14.07 7.91 -17.83
CA VAL A 128 14.28 6.50 -18.13
C VAL A 128 14.86 5.78 -16.92
N GLY A 129 14.50 4.51 -16.74
CA GLY A 129 15.02 3.69 -15.64
C GLY A 129 14.64 4.25 -14.27
N VAL A 130 15.64 4.42 -13.39
CA VAL A 130 15.40 4.77 -11.97
C VAL A 130 14.69 6.13 -11.82
N ASP A 131 15.03 7.07 -12.68
CA ASP A 131 14.54 8.46 -12.63
C ASP A 131 13.04 8.56 -12.91
N ALA A 132 12.46 7.57 -13.62
CA ALA A 132 11.07 7.58 -14.02
C ALA A 132 10.11 7.74 -12.84
N ILE A 133 10.38 7.17 -11.67
CA ILE A 133 9.46 7.31 -10.53
C ILE A 133 9.62 8.62 -9.76
N TYR A 134 10.79 9.26 -9.83
CA TYR A 134 11.19 10.32 -8.91
C TYR A 134 10.97 11.72 -9.47
N SER A 135 10.43 11.84 -10.69
CA SER A 135 10.00 13.13 -11.20
C SER A 135 8.96 13.73 -10.23
N PRO A 136 9.07 15.04 -9.87
CA PRO A 136 8.10 15.66 -8.98
C PRO A 136 6.63 15.51 -9.42
N PRO A 137 6.27 15.56 -10.72
CA PRO A 137 4.90 15.31 -11.16
C PRO A 137 4.41 13.89 -10.94
N HIS A 138 5.24 12.86 -11.17
CA HIS A 138 4.87 11.48 -10.87
C HIS A 138 4.59 11.28 -9.39
N LEU A 139 5.43 11.84 -8.51
CA LEU A 139 5.18 11.79 -7.06
C LEU A 139 3.86 12.47 -6.67
N LEU A 140 3.49 13.57 -7.35
CA LEU A 140 2.19 14.23 -7.16
C LEU A 140 1.05 13.31 -7.61
N LEU A 141 1.17 12.69 -8.79
CA LEU A 141 0.19 11.73 -9.30
C LEU A 141 0.01 10.53 -8.37
N PHE A 142 1.11 9.92 -7.92
CA PHE A 142 1.04 8.77 -7.02
C PHE A 142 0.43 9.15 -5.67
N PHE A 143 0.79 10.32 -5.13
CA PHE A 143 0.19 10.82 -3.90
C PHE A 143 -1.32 11.03 -4.06
N GLY A 144 -1.77 11.64 -5.16
CA GLY A 144 -3.19 11.77 -5.49
C GLY A 144 -3.90 10.41 -5.58
N GLY A 145 -3.28 9.43 -6.25
CA GLY A 145 -3.79 8.06 -6.33
C GLY A 145 -3.88 7.36 -4.98
N LEU A 146 -2.93 7.59 -4.08
CA LEU A 146 -2.94 7.06 -2.71
C LEU A 146 -4.10 7.64 -1.89
N LEU A 147 -4.35 8.94 -2.04
CA LEU A 147 -5.48 9.62 -1.41
C LEU A 147 -6.82 9.12 -1.94
N VAL A 148 -6.97 8.92 -3.25
CA VAL A 148 -8.23 8.41 -3.85
C VAL A 148 -8.47 6.94 -3.50
N SER A 149 -7.46 6.07 -3.60
CA SER A 149 -7.58 4.63 -3.33
C SER A 149 -8.05 4.33 -1.90
N SER A 150 -7.69 5.15 -0.92
CA SER A 150 -8.09 4.99 0.48
C SER A 150 -9.54 5.42 0.82
N THR A 151 -10.33 5.83 -0.17
CA THR A 151 -11.69 6.37 0.05
C THR A 151 -12.63 5.39 0.75
N GLY A 152 -12.71 4.14 0.28
CA GLY A 152 -13.57 3.11 0.84
C GLY A 152 -13.20 2.74 2.28
N ILE A 153 -11.91 2.79 2.65
CA ILE A 153 -11.47 2.58 4.04
C ILE A 153 -12.07 3.66 4.94
N ARG A 154 -11.97 4.94 4.52
CA ARG A 154 -12.42 6.10 5.32
C ARG A 154 -13.94 6.23 5.38
N SER A 155 -14.64 6.08 4.26
CA SER A 155 -16.10 6.24 4.22
C SER A 155 -16.79 5.12 5.00
N MET A 156 -16.27 3.90 4.92
CA MET A 156 -16.75 2.77 5.71
C MET A 156 -16.43 2.90 7.19
N TRP A 157 -15.33 3.58 7.56
CA TRP A 157 -15.00 3.84 8.96
C TRP A 157 -16.05 4.68 9.69
N ALA A 158 -16.75 5.54 8.94
CA ALA A 158 -17.82 6.40 9.46
C ALA A 158 -19.12 5.64 9.77
N LYS A 159 -19.25 4.39 9.30
CA LYS A 159 -20.43 3.54 9.53
C LYS A 159 -20.28 2.79 10.85
N GLN A 160 -21.38 2.41 11.49
CA GLN A 160 -21.36 1.78 12.82
C GLN A 160 -21.09 0.27 12.79
N ASP A 161 -21.10 -0.35 11.61
CA ASP A 161 -20.96 -1.80 11.47
C ASP A 161 -19.59 -2.30 11.94
N ILE A 162 -19.60 -3.43 12.68
CA ILE A 162 -18.38 -4.07 13.22
C ILE A 162 -18.10 -5.38 12.48
N ALA A 163 -19.12 -6.23 12.30
CA ALA A 163 -19.00 -7.47 11.54
C ALA A 163 -19.58 -7.29 10.15
N LEU A 164 -18.73 -7.43 9.12
CA LEU A 164 -19.11 -7.20 7.73
C LEU A 164 -19.17 -8.55 6.99
N ASP A 165 -20.21 -8.74 6.18
CA ASP A 165 -20.22 -9.77 5.15
C ASP A 165 -19.38 -9.32 3.94
N PHE A 166 -19.23 -10.17 2.93
CA PHE A 166 -18.44 -9.84 1.74
C PHE A 166 -18.99 -8.61 0.99
N LYS A 167 -20.31 -8.45 0.93
CA LYS A 167 -20.93 -7.32 0.23
C LYS A 167 -20.65 -6.00 0.95
N GLY A 168 -20.80 -6.00 2.28
CA GLY A 168 -20.50 -4.84 3.12
C GLY A 168 -19.01 -4.51 3.18
N PHE A 169 -18.14 -5.52 3.08
CA PHE A 169 -16.69 -5.33 3.12
C PHE A 169 -16.06 -4.98 1.77
N ALA A 170 -16.74 -5.24 0.63
CA ALA A 170 -16.20 -5.03 -0.70
C ALA A 170 -15.58 -3.63 -0.97
N PRO A 171 -16.17 -2.50 -0.51
CA PRO A 171 -15.53 -1.19 -0.67
C PRO A 171 -14.19 -1.09 0.06
N VAL A 172 -14.11 -1.63 1.29
CA VAL A 172 -12.88 -1.64 2.10
C VAL A 172 -11.84 -2.56 1.45
N LEU A 173 -12.27 -3.74 0.99
CA LEU A 173 -11.41 -4.72 0.32
C LEU A 173 -10.70 -4.10 -0.88
N LEU A 174 -11.47 -3.56 -1.83
CA LEU A 174 -10.94 -2.96 -3.03
C LEU A 174 -10.07 -1.74 -2.70
N SER A 175 -10.53 -0.83 -1.85
CA SER A 175 -9.73 0.33 -1.44
C SER A 175 -8.41 -0.06 -0.77
N THR A 176 -8.39 -1.09 0.06
CA THR A 176 -7.17 -1.55 0.73
C THR A 176 -6.20 -2.19 -0.25
N MET A 177 -6.70 -3.05 -1.15
CA MET A 177 -5.89 -3.66 -2.21
C MET A 177 -5.24 -2.59 -3.08
N LEU A 178 -6.00 -1.58 -3.50
CA LEU A 178 -5.50 -0.48 -4.33
C LEU A 178 -4.54 0.42 -3.55
N PHE A 179 -4.81 0.71 -2.28
CA PHE A 179 -3.92 1.50 -1.43
C PHE A 179 -2.56 0.82 -1.22
N ILE A 180 -2.57 -0.50 -0.95
CA ILE A 180 -1.37 -1.33 -0.87
C ILE A 180 -0.65 -1.34 -2.23
N GLY A 181 -1.40 -1.50 -3.33
CA GLY A 181 -0.88 -1.44 -4.69
C GLY A 181 -0.14 -0.13 -4.98
N VAL A 182 -0.78 1.01 -4.78
CA VAL A 182 -0.15 2.33 -4.98
C VAL A 182 1.06 2.53 -4.07
N SER A 183 0.97 2.14 -2.80
CA SER A 183 2.10 2.23 -1.87
C SER A 183 3.29 1.37 -2.33
N GLY A 184 3.02 0.14 -2.79
CA GLY A 184 4.03 -0.76 -3.33
C GLY A 184 4.60 -0.28 -4.66
N PHE A 185 3.82 0.41 -5.48
CA PHE A 185 4.29 1.05 -6.71
C PHE A 185 5.25 2.19 -6.40
N ILE A 186 4.86 3.13 -5.53
CA ILE A 186 5.71 4.26 -5.09
C ILE A 186 7.05 3.77 -4.53
N THR A 187 7.01 2.65 -3.81
CA THR A 187 8.19 2.07 -3.15
C THR A 187 8.80 0.93 -3.94
N MET A 188 8.55 0.81 -5.24
CA MET A 188 8.90 -0.41 -6.01
C MET A 188 10.39 -0.79 -5.94
N TYR A 189 11.31 0.17 -5.81
CA TYR A 189 12.73 -0.14 -5.64
C TYR A 189 13.02 -0.82 -4.30
N LEU A 190 12.23 -0.54 -3.25
CA LEU A 190 12.28 -1.21 -1.95
C LEU A 190 11.16 -2.25 -1.80
N SER A 191 10.53 -2.68 -2.90
CA SER A 191 9.54 -3.75 -2.85
C SER A 191 10.24 -5.09 -3.01
N ALA A 192 10.06 -5.97 -2.02
CA ALA A 192 10.54 -7.34 -2.08
C ALA A 192 9.95 -8.13 -3.27
N PHE A 193 8.83 -7.66 -3.83
CA PHE A 193 8.17 -8.28 -4.98
C PHE A 193 8.63 -7.70 -6.33
N MET A 194 9.57 -6.76 -6.34
CA MET A 194 10.15 -6.15 -7.55
C MET A 194 11.67 -6.38 -7.64
N THR A 195 12.41 -6.16 -6.54
CA THR A 195 13.88 -6.10 -6.58
C THR A 195 14.61 -7.37 -6.12
N ASN A 196 13.87 -8.40 -5.65
CA ASN A 196 14.38 -9.55 -4.89
C ASN A 196 15.13 -9.11 -3.61
N VAL A 197 14.91 -9.80 -2.49
CA VAL A 197 15.55 -9.39 -1.22
C VAL A 197 16.98 -9.88 -1.06
N THR A 198 17.45 -10.82 -1.89
CA THR A 198 18.78 -11.43 -1.78
C THR A 198 19.31 -11.84 -3.16
N PRO A 199 20.63 -11.74 -3.41
CA PRO A 199 21.24 -12.28 -4.62
C PRO A 199 21.17 -13.81 -4.66
N THR A 200 21.34 -14.38 -5.85
CA THR A 200 21.41 -15.83 -6.05
C THR A 200 22.73 -16.38 -5.52
N SER A 201 22.76 -17.68 -5.17
CA SER A 201 24.00 -18.33 -4.73
C SER A 201 25.08 -18.30 -5.82
N ASP A 202 24.68 -18.52 -7.07
CA ASP A 202 25.59 -18.48 -8.22
C ASP A 202 26.19 -17.08 -8.43
N PHE A 203 25.37 -16.03 -8.29
CA PHE A 203 25.85 -14.65 -8.42
C PHE A 203 26.87 -14.32 -7.33
N VAL A 204 26.61 -14.70 -6.08
CA VAL A 204 27.55 -14.43 -4.99
C VAL A 204 28.87 -15.17 -5.19
N ALA A 205 28.84 -16.43 -5.65
CA ALA A 205 30.04 -17.20 -5.95
C ALA A 205 30.87 -16.56 -7.08
N ASP A 206 30.23 -16.13 -8.17
CA ASP A 206 30.90 -15.43 -9.27
C ASP A 206 31.45 -14.06 -8.82
N TYR A 207 30.66 -13.31 -8.06
CA TYR A 207 31.07 -12.00 -7.57
C TYR A 207 32.31 -12.10 -6.67
N GLN A 208 32.33 -13.05 -5.74
CA GLN A 208 33.49 -13.29 -4.86
C GLN A 208 34.73 -13.76 -5.62
N ALA A 209 34.56 -14.46 -6.74
CA ALA A 209 35.68 -14.94 -7.55
C ALA A 209 36.32 -13.81 -8.39
N ASN A 210 35.54 -12.82 -8.81
CA ASN A 210 35.96 -11.82 -9.80
C ASN A 210 36.12 -10.40 -9.24
N PHE A 211 35.53 -10.09 -8.09
CA PHE A 211 35.53 -8.75 -7.50
C PHE A 211 36.08 -8.76 -6.07
N LYS A 212 36.73 -7.65 -5.71
CA LYS A 212 37.20 -7.42 -4.34
C LYS A 212 36.09 -6.75 -3.52
N ASP A 213 35.59 -7.47 -2.51
CA ASP A 213 34.61 -6.96 -1.55
C ASP A 213 35.19 -7.00 -0.14
N ASP A 214 35.46 -5.83 0.43
CA ASP A 214 36.05 -5.68 1.77
C ASP A 214 35.20 -6.30 2.89
N PHE A 215 33.90 -6.52 2.66
CA PHE A 215 33.00 -7.10 3.67
C PHE A 215 33.13 -8.62 3.77
N THR A 216 33.94 -9.23 2.91
CA THR A 216 34.38 -10.63 3.05
C THR A 216 35.74 -10.76 3.73
N ASP A 217 36.50 -9.66 3.87
CA ASP A 217 37.80 -9.62 4.53
C ASP A 217 37.67 -9.32 6.03
N GLN A 218 37.77 -10.38 6.85
CA GLN A 218 37.67 -10.25 8.31
C GLN A 218 38.86 -9.54 8.98
N THR A 219 39.88 -9.14 8.22
CA THR A 219 40.99 -8.35 8.75
C THR A 219 40.70 -6.85 8.80
N GLN A 220 39.64 -6.40 8.12
CA GLN A 220 39.19 -5.01 8.12
C GLN A 220 37.98 -4.80 9.05
N SER A 221 37.92 -3.62 9.68
CA SER A 221 36.74 -3.25 10.46
C SER A 221 35.59 -2.83 9.55
N LEU A 222 34.34 -2.99 10.01
CA LEU A 222 33.14 -2.52 9.30
C LEU A 222 33.25 -1.06 8.87
N ASN A 223 33.74 -0.18 9.75
CA ASN A 223 33.86 1.25 9.47
C ASN A 223 34.95 1.55 8.42
N ALA A 224 36.05 0.80 8.42
CA ALA A 224 37.11 0.94 7.45
C ALA A 224 36.63 0.50 6.05
N GLY A 225 35.97 -0.66 5.97
CA GLY A 225 35.35 -1.12 4.72
C GLY A 225 34.27 -0.16 4.21
N LEU A 226 33.54 0.54 5.09
CA LEU A 226 32.53 1.53 4.70
C LEU A 226 33.09 2.87 4.20
N THR A 227 34.38 3.13 4.41
CA THR A 227 35.01 4.43 4.09
C THR A 227 36.18 4.31 3.12
N GLY A 228 36.67 3.09 2.89
CA GLY A 228 37.80 2.76 2.02
C GLY A 228 37.43 2.42 0.57
N TYR A 229 36.44 3.08 -0.04
CA TYR A 229 36.09 2.81 -1.44
C TYR A 229 37.05 3.48 -2.43
N GLY A 230 37.48 2.74 -3.45
CA GLY A 230 38.27 3.21 -4.61
C GLY A 230 37.71 2.65 -5.91
N ASP A 231 38.29 3.02 -7.06
CA ASP A 231 37.76 2.69 -8.40
C ASP A 231 37.58 1.17 -8.64
N ASP A 232 38.34 0.32 -7.95
CA ASP A 232 38.28 -1.16 -8.05
C ASP A 232 37.58 -1.84 -6.84
N GLN A 233 36.96 -1.07 -5.93
CA GLN A 233 36.41 -1.58 -4.66
C GLN A 233 34.99 -1.08 -4.41
N TRP A 234 34.02 -2.01 -4.36
CA TRP A 234 32.62 -1.71 -4.07
C TRP A 234 32.06 -2.68 -3.02
N PRO A 235 31.41 -2.19 -1.94
CA PRO A 235 30.96 -3.03 -0.82
C PRO A 235 29.60 -3.67 -1.10
N PHE A 236 29.55 -4.48 -2.15
CA PHE A 236 28.30 -5.04 -2.64
C PHE A 236 27.54 -5.83 -1.57
N TYR A 237 28.25 -6.63 -0.76
CA TYR A 237 27.61 -7.44 0.28
C TYR A 237 26.84 -6.57 1.28
N TYR A 238 27.41 -5.44 1.72
CA TYR A 238 26.74 -4.48 2.60
C TYR A 238 25.54 -3.80 1.94
N TYR A 239 25.69 -3.33 0.70
CA TYR A 239 24.58 -2.68 -0.01
C TYR A 239 23.44 -3.64 -0.28
N SER A 240 23.74 -4.86 -0.74
CA SER A 240 22.71 -5.88 -0.99
C SER A 240 21.97 -6.24 0.30
N ALA A 241 22.68 -6.46 1.41
CA ALA A 241 22.10 -6.72 2.72
C ALA A 241 21.17 -5.58 3.18
N SER A 242 21.67 -4.34 3.10
CA SER A 242 20.92 -3.14 3.50
C SER A 242 19.65 -2.95 2.67
N HIS A 243 19.77 -3.10 1.34
CA HIS A 243 18.66 -3.01 0.41
C HIS A 243 17.60 -4.07 0.65
N GLY A 244 18.02 -5.33 0.81
CA GLY A 244 17.10 -6.44 1.04
C GLY A 244 16.38 -6.32 2.38
N ILE A 245 17.10 -5.97 3.46
CA ILE A 245 16.51 -5.73 4.78
C ILE A 245 15.53 -4.55 4.73
N ALA A 246 15.91 -3.43 4.10
CA ALA A 246 15.02 -2.29 3.93
C ALA A 246 13.76 -2.68 3.13
N SER A 247 13.93 -3.48 2.08
CA SER A 247 12.82 -3.97 1.27
C SER A 247 11.86 -4.84 2.08
N MET A 248 12.39 -5.68 2.96
CA MET A 248 11.58 -6.50 3.87
C MET A 248 10.79 -5.64 4.86
N ILE A 249 11.43 -4.62 5.45
CA ILE A 249 10.77 -3.72 6.39
C ILE A 249 9.64 -2.98 5.68
N ILE A 250 9.93 -2.28 4.57
CA ILE A 250 8.95 -1.48 3.82
C ILE A 250 7.77 -2.34 3.35
N THR A 251 8.05 -3.51 2.77
CA THR A 251 7.02 -4.45 2.33
C THR A 251 6.14 -4.91 3.49
N THR A 252 6.74 -5.20 4.66
CA THR A 252 5.99 -5.59 5.88
C THR A 252 5.08 -4.46 6.35
N LEU A 253 5.57 -3.21 6.36
CA LEU A 253 4.77 -2.05 6.77
C LEU A 253 3.57 -1.83 5.83
N ILE A 254 3.80 -1.91 4.51
CA ILE A 254 2.78 -1.69 3.48
C ILE A 254 1.69 -2.76 3.52
N LEU A 255 2.06 -4.03 3.73
CA LEU A 255 1.09 -5.12 3.79
C LEU A 255 0.37 -5.18 5.15
N LEU A 256 1.14 -5.21 6.24
CA LEU A 256 0.58 -5.48 7.56
C LEU A 256 0.00 -4.25 8.25
N GLY A 257 0.47 -3.04 7.93
CA GLY A 257 -0.06 -1.79 8.49
C GLY A 257 -1.57 -1.63 8.24
N PRO A 258 -2.00 -1.55 6.97
CA PRO A 258 -3.42 -1.52 6.62
C PRO A 258 -4.17 -2.75 7.12
N ALA A 259 -3.62 -3.95 6.93
CA ALA A 259 -4.30 -5.20 7.30
C ALA A 259 -4.66 -5.26 8.80
N LEU A 260 -3.70 -4.97 9.68
CA LEU A 260 -3.91 -4.97 11.12
C LEU A 260 -4.82 -3.81 11.57
N LEU A 261 -4.77 -2.66 10.88
CA LEU A 261 -5.71 -1.57 11.11
C LEU A 261 -7.15 -1.98 10.79
N LEU A 262 -7.38 -2.76 9.72
CA LEU A 262 -8.70 -3.31 9.42
C LEU A 262 -9.17 -4.28 10.51
N LEU A 263 -8.32 -5.18 10.98
CA LEU A 263 -8.66 -6.12 12.07
C LEU A 263 -8.97 -5.40 13.40
N ARG A 264 -8.37 -4.23 13.62
CA ARG A 264 -8.69 -3.36 14.77
C ARG A 264 -10.10 -2.80 14.68
N ARG A 265 -10.59 -2.52 13.47
CA ARG A 265 -11.89 -1.87 13.28
C ARG A 265 -13.01 -2.87 13.07
N TRP A 266 -12.79 -3.92 12.29
CA TRP A 266 -13.82 -4.83 11.80
C TRP A 266 -13.50 -6.31 12.09
N ARG A 267 -14.55 -7.12 12.17
CA ARG A 267 -14.49 -8.54 11.85
C ARG A 267 -14.70 -8.66 10.34
N ILE A 268 -13.67 -9.07 9.62
CA ILE A 268 -13.71 -9.17 8.16
C ILE A 268 -14.22 -10.56 7.74
N PRO A 269 -14.84 -10.73 6.57
CA PRO A 269 -15.27 -12.04 6.11
C PRO A 269 -14.04 -12.92 5.80
N PHE A 270 -14.13 -14.22 6.10
CA PHE A 270 -13.02 -15.16 5.87
C PHE A 270 -12.65 -15.21 4.38
N GLY A 271 -11.37 -15.02 4.07
CA GLY A 271 -10.83 -14.96 2.71
C GLY A 271 -10.63 -13.54 2.20
N ALA A 272 -11.12 -12.53 2.92
CA ALA A 272 -10.97 -11.14 2.51
C ALA A 272 -9.52 -10.68 2.50
N MET A 273 -8.72 -11.07 3.49
CA MET A 273 -7.30 -10.69 3.52
C MET A 273 -6.50 -11.41 2.43
N THR A 274 -6.81 -12.69 2.21
CA THR A 274 -6.29 -13.46 1.08
C THR A 274 -6.53 -12.73 -0.25
N LEU A 275 -7.77 -12.29 -0.52
CA LEU A 275 -8.09 -11.55 -1.75
C LEU A 275 -7.33 -10.22 -1.88
N ILE A 276 -7.17 -9.47 -0.79
CA ILE A 276 -6.40 -8.21 -0.80
C ILE A 276 -4.94 -8.47 -1.20
N PHE A 277 -4.30 -9.45 -0.56
CA PHE A 277 -2.87 -9.73 -0.79
C PHE A 277 -2.64 -10.42 -2.14
N THR A 278 -3.52 -11.32 -2.56
CA THR A 278 -3.48 -11.89 -3.92
C THR A 278 -3.66 -10.81 -4.98
N GLY A 279 -4.62 -9.89 -4.79
CA GLY A 279 -4.84 -8.77 -5.70
C GLY A 279 -3.61 -7.87 -5.83
N TYR A 280 -2.93 -7.57 -4.72
CA TYR A 280 -1.63 -6.89 -4.75
C TYR A 280 -0.57 -7.66 -5.54
N GLY A 281 -0.43 -8.97 -5.30
CA GLY A 281 0.51 -9.82 -6.03
C GLY A 281 0.25 -9.85 -7.54
N LEU A 282 -1.01 -9.88 -7.95
CA LEU A 282 -1.41 -9.80 -9.35
C LEU A 282 -1.02 -8.46 -9.98
N LEU A 283 -1.23 -7.34 -9.27
CA LEU A 283 -0.83 -6.01 -9.73
C LEU A 283 0.68 -5.92 -9.93
N VAL A 284 1.49 -6.29 -8.91
CA VAL A 284 2.95 -6.22 -9.01
C VAL A 284 3.50 -7.17 -10.09
N SER A 285 2.87 -8.32 -10.30
CA SER A 285 3.27 -9.25 -11.37
C SER A 285 3.17 -8.62 -12.77
N ILE A 286 2.26 -7.66 -13.00
CA ILE A 286 2.18 -6.94 -14.28
C ILE A 286 3.51 -6.21 -14.56
N MET A 287 4.12 -5.60 -13.54
CA MET A 287 5.32 -4.75 -13.71
C MET A 287 6.58 -5.55 -14.09
N THR A 288 6.60 -6.84 -13.78
CA THR A 288 7.74 -7.75 -14.03
C THR A 288 7.47 -8.69 -15.21
N GLU A 289 6.45 -8.40 -16.02
CA GLU A 289 5.97 -9.30 -17.08
C GLU A 289 5.66 -10.72 -16.60
N TYR A 290 5.17 -10.83 -15.37
CA TYR A 290 4.83 -12.08 -14.69
C TYR A 290 6.03 -13.00 -14.44
N ARG A 291 7.27 -12.49 -14.54
CA ARG A 291 8.50 -13.24 -14.27
C ARG A 291 8.46 -13.91 -12.89
N ASP A 292 8.12 -13.15 -11.86
CA ASP A 292 8.17 -13.62 -10.47
C ASP A 292 6.78 -14.01 -9.92
N TRP A 293 5.89 -14.51 -10.79
CA TRP A 293 4.53 -14.93 -10.41
C TRP A 293 4.46 -15.93 -9.22
N PRO A 294 5.44 -16.82 -8.96
CA PRO A 294 5.39 -17.70 -7.79
C PRO A 294 5.39 -16.93 -6.46
N LEU A 295 5.84 -15.68 -6.43
CA LEU A 295 5.79 -14.83 -5.23
C LEU A 295 4.35 -14.45 -4.82
N ILE A 296 3.34 -14.76 -5.64
CA ILE A 296 1.93 -14.68 -5.23
C ILE A 296 1.61 -15.69 -4.10
N PHE A 297 2.29 -16.83 -4.04
CA PHE A 297 2.03 -17.85 -3.00
C PHE A 297 2.31 -17.35 -1.57
N PRO A 298 3.45 -16.71 -1.27
CA PRO A 298 3.66 -16.06 0.03
C PRO A 298 2.54 -15.09 0.43
N LEU A 299 2.02 -14.31 -0.52
CA LEU A 299 0.92 -13.37 -0.29
C LEU A 299 -0.39 -14.11 0.03
N ILE A 300 -0.72 -15.16 -0.72
CA ILE A 300 -1.88 -16.05 -0.45
C ILE A 300 -1.78 -16.65 0.95
N LEU A 301 -0.64 -17.27 1.27
CA LEU A 301 -0.42 -17.95 2.56
C LEU A 301 -0.53 -16.96 3.73
N THR A 302 0.01 -15.76 3.57
CA THR A 302 -0.06 -14.71 4.59
C THR A 302 -1.49 -14.21 4.80
N GLY A 303 -2.23 -13.98 3.71
CA GLY A 303 -3.64 -13.60 3.80
C GLY A 303 -4.48 -14.69 4.47
N LEU A 304 -4.27 -15.96 4.12
CA LEU A 304 -4.93 -17.10 4.74
C LEU A 304 -4.59 -17.21 6.23
N ALA A 305 -3.34 -16.98 6.62
CA ALA A 305 -2.93 -16.97 8.02
C ALA A 305 -3.70 -15.90 8.81
N ILE A 306 -3.85 -14.69 8.26
CA ILE A 306 -4.64 -13.62 8.87
C ILE A 306 -6.13 -14.01 8.95
N ASP A 307 -6.70 -14.56 7.87
CA ASP A 307 -8.09 -15.00 7.81
C ASP A 307 -8.40 -16.12 8.83
N VAL A 308 -7.45 -17.03 9.06
CA VAL A 308 -7.54 -18.08 10.10
C VAL A 308 -7.40 -17.49 11.51
N LEU A 309 -6.48 -16.54 11.72
CA LEU A 309 -6.28 -15.94 13.04
C LEU A 309 -7.49 -15.12 13.48
N GLN A 310 -8.08 -14.35 12.56
CA GLN A 310 -9.25 -13.53 12.86
C GLN A 310 -10.55 -14.34 13.02
N SER A 311 -10.66 -15.52 12.40
CA SER A 311 -11.82 -16.41 12.58
C SER A 311 -11.92 -16.99 14.01
N ARG A 312 -10.84 -16.94 14.79
CA ARG A 312 -10.81 -17.30 16.22
C ARG A 312 -11.52 -16.29 17.12
N ALA A 313 -11.88 -15.11 16.61
CA ALA A 313 -12.66 -14.14 17.38
C ALA A 313 -14.09 -14.67 17.65
N PRO A 314 -14.63 -14.52 18.89
CA PRO A 314 -15.99 -14.93 19.22
C PRO A 314 -17.03 -14.38 18.25
N ALA A 315 -18.13 -15.11 18.01
CA ALA A 315 -19.15 -14.74 17.04
C ALA A 315 -19.63 -13.28 17.24
N GLY A 316 -19.67 -12.51 16.15
CA GLY A 316 -20.04 -11.09 16.16
C GLY A 316 -18.96 -10.14 16.67
N GLN A 317 -17.84 -10.65 17.20
CA GLN A 317 -16.74 -9.83 17.71
C GLN A 317 -15.56 -9.79 16.74
N ARG A 318 -14.83 -8.68 16.77
CA ARG A 318 -13.53 -8.50 16.11
C ARG A 318 -12.40 -9.07 16.97
N LEU A 319 -11.22 -9.16 16.40
CA LEU A 319 -10.03 -9.65 17.09
C LEU A 319 -9.69 -8.75 18.30
N THR A 320 -9.29 -9.36 19.42
CA THR A 320 -8.86 -8.61 20.61
C THR A 320 -7.53 -7.90 20.33
N LEU A 321 -7.17 -6.90 21.16
CA LEU A 321 -5.86 -6.26 21.05
C LEU A 321 -4.70 -7.26 21.20
N GLY A 322 -4.84 -8.23 22.11
CA GLY A 322 -3.89 -9.33 22.23
C GLY A 322 -3.81 -10.18 20.97
N GLY A 323 -4.96 -10.50 20.37
CA GLY A 323 -5.03 -11.20 19.09
C GLY A 323 -4.33 -10.45 17.95
N ILE A 324 -4.49 -9.13 17.86
CA ILE A 324 -3.79 -8.29 16.85
C ILE A 324 -2.27 -8.33 17.07
N ARG A 325 -1.80 -8.24 18.33
CA ARG A 325 -0.38 -8.38 18.67
C ARG A 325 0.20 -9.73 18.28
N THR A 326 -0.60 -10.80 18.31
CA THR A 326 -0.18 -12.12 17.81
C THR A 326 -0.26 -12.22 16.28
N ALA A 327 -1.23 -11.55 15.65
CA ALA A 327 -1.44 -11.63 14.21
C ALA A 327 -0.30 -11.04 13.40
N GLY A 328 0.26 -9.91 13.83
CA GLY A 328 1.39 -9.26 13.16
C GLY A 328 2.63 -10.16 12.96
N PRO A 329 3.27 -10.65 14.04
CA PRO A 329 4.46 -11.50 13.91
C PRO A 329 4.17 -12.83 13.22
N ILE A 330 2.98 -13.44 13.42
CA ILE A 330 2.63 -14.69 12.73
C ILE A 330 2.48 -14.45 11.22
N ALA A 331 1.77 -13.39 10.82
CA ALA A 331 1.62 -13.03 9.40
C ALA A 331 2.98 -12.73 8.77
N ALA A 332 3.84 -11.94 9.44
CA ALA A 332 5.18 -11.66 8.95
C ALA A 332 6.06 -12.93 8.86
N ALA A 333 5.96 -13.85 9.82
CA ALA A 333 6.68 -15.12 9.77
C ALA A 333 6.22 -15.97 8.58
N VAL A 334 4.91 -16.09 8.36
CA VAL A 334 4.37 -16.81 7.20
C VAL A 334 4.84 -16.17 5.90
N LEU A 335 4.76 -14.84 5.79
CA LEU A 335 5.21 -14.09 4.61
C LEU A 335 6.67 -14.39 4.29
N TRP A 336 7.56 -14.17 5.26
CA TRP A 336 8.99 -14.22 4.99
C TRP A 336 9.53 -15.64 4.89
N ILE A 337 9.05 -16.59 5.71
CA ILE A 337 9.44 -17.99 5.59
C ILE A 337 9.02 -18.56 4.24
N SER A 338 7.79 -18.30 3.80
CA SER A 338 7.32 -18.77 2.50
C SER A 338 8.02 -18.06 1.33
N TYR A 339 8.29 -16.75 1.45
CA TYR A 339 9.04 -15.98 0.45
C TYR A 339 10.46 -16.54 0.27
N TYR A 340 11.22 -16.72 1.34
CA TYR A 340 12.55 -17.34 1.27
C TYR A 340 12.49 -18.80 0.83
N GLY A 341 11.43 -19.53 1.17
CA GLY A 341 11.17 -20.87 0.66
C GLY A 341 11.06 -20.90 -0.87
N ILE A 342 10.33 -19.95 -1.47
CA ILE A 342 10.25 -19.81 -2.92
C ILE A 342 11.61 -19.45 -3.52
N LEU A 343 12.34 -18.50 -2.92
CA LEU A 343 13.67 -18.13 -3.41
C LEU A 343 14.66 -19.30 -3.36
N ALA A 344 14.67 -20.07 -2.27
CA ALA A 344 15.53 -21.23 -2.11
C ALA A 344 15.25 -22.31 -3.17
N LEU A 345 13.99 -22.48 -3.58
CA LEU A 345 13.60 -23.46 -4.60
C LEU A 345 13.86 -22.99 -6.04
N ASP A 346 13.82 -21.68 -6.28
CA ASP A 346 13.95 -21.09 -7.62
C ASP A 346 15.40 -20.72 -7.98
N LYS A 347 16.05 -19.93 -7.11
CA LYS A 347 17.34 -19.25 -7.41
C LYS A 347 18.43 -19.49 -6.35
N GLY A 348 18.11 -20.19 -5.27
CA GLY A 348 18.96 -20.29 -4.08
C GLY A 348 18.99 -19.00 -3.26
N ILE A 349 19.73 -19.03 -2.15
CA ILE A 349 19.93 -17.88 -1.26
C ILE A 349 21.44 -17.61 -1.22
N GLY A 350 21.87 -16.48 -1.77
CA GLY A 350 23.29 -16.14 -1.84
C GLY A 350 23.88 -15.63 -0.52
N TRP A 351 23.05 -15.26 0.43
CA TRP A 351 23.51 -14.85 1.76
C TRP A 351 23.84 -16.04 2.66
N GLU A 352 24.80 -15.84 3.55
CA GLU A 352 25.11 -16.79 4.63
C GLU A 352 23.92 -16.96 5.59
N PRO A 353 23.77 -18.13 6.25
CA PRO A 353 22.71 -18.40 7.22
C PRO A 353 22.53 -17.31 8.27
N THR A 354 23.63 -16.76 8.79
CA THR A 354 23.59 -15.67 9.77
C THR A 354 22.81 -14.46 9.25
N LEU A 355 22.96 -14.10 7.97
CA LEU A 355 22.33 -12.92 7.40
C LEU A 355 20.88 -13.19 6.98
N TRP A 356 20.58 -14.26 6.24
CA TRP A 356 19.19 -14.47 5.78
C TRP A 356 18.26 -14.92 6.91
N VAL A 357 18.74 -15.70 7.89
CA VAL A 357 17.95 -16.01 9.11
C VAL A 357 17.77 -14.75 9.96
N GLY A 358 18.78 -13.89 10.05
CA GLY A 358 18.68 -12.58 10.69
C GLY A 358 17.65 -11.68 10.01
N ALA A 359 17.64 -11.63 8.68
CA ALA A 359 16.71 -10.85 7.88
C ALA A 359 15.25 -11.34 8.08
N LEU A 360 15.03 -12.67 8.10
CA LEU A 360 13.74 -13.27 8.48
C LEU A 360 13.25 -12.72 9.83
N MET A 361 14.12 -12.71 10.84
CA MET A 361 13.80 -12.19 12.17
C MET A 361 13.45 -10.70 12.12
N VAL A 362 14.18 -9.89 11.36
CA VAL A 362 13.87 -8.46 11.18
C VAL A 362 12.48 -8.26 10.56
N GLY A 363 12.11 -9.07 9.55
CA GLY A 363 10.77 -9.05 8.97
C GLY A 363 9.68 -9.38 9.99
N VAL A 364 9.89 -10.42 10.81
CA VAL A 364 8.97 -10.80 11.90
C VAL A 364 8.86 -9.70 12.96
N MET A 365 9.99 -9.14 13.39
CA MET A 365 10.05 -8.03 14.35
C MET A 365 9.36 -6.77 13.82
N SER A 366 9.45 -6.51 12.52
CA SER A 366 8.73 -5.40 11.88
C SER A 366 7.22 -5.61 11.95
N GLY A 367 6.74 -6.83 11.66
CA GLY A 367 5.33 -7.18 11.82
C GLY A 367 4.84 -7.08 13.26
N PHE A 368 5.68 -7.47 14.22
CA PHE A 368 5.43 -7.24 15.65
C PHE A 368 5.35 -5.75 15.99
N GLY A 369 6.30 -4.93 15.52
CA GLY A 369 6.33 -3.49 15.78
C GLY A 369 5.07 -2.78 15.28
N VAL A 370 4.63 -3.10 14.07
CA VAL A 370 3.35 -2.58 13.52
C VAL A 370 2.17 -3.00 14.38
N ALA A 371 2.09 -4.27 14.76
CA ALA A 371 1.00 -4.77 15.59
C ALA A 371 1.00 -4.13 16.99
N PHE A 372 2.17 -3.87 17.55
CA PHE A 372 2.32 -3.22 18.85
C PHE A 372 1.83 -1.76 18.83
N LEU A 373 2.14 -1.02 17.75
CA LEU A 373 1.65 0.34 17.54
C LEU A 373 0.14 0.39 17.30
N ILE A 374 -0.39 -0.55 16.52
CA ILE A 374 -1.83 -0.62 16.22
C ILE A 374 -2.62 -1.14 17.41
N ALA A 375 -2.05 -1.93 18.30
CA ALA A 375 -2.71 -2.45 19.49
C ALA A 375 -1.93 -2.08 20.77
N PRO A 376 -1.92 -0.79 21.16
CA PRO A 376 -1.19 -0.35 22.36
C PRO A 376 -1.71 -1.06 23.62
N PRO A 377 -0.90 -1.16 24.70
CA PRO A 377 -1.34 -1.74 25.97
C PRO A 377 -2.68 -1.16 26.42
N ALA A 378 -3.52 -2.00 27.03
CA ALA A 378 -4.73 -1.50 27.66
C ALA A 378 -4.32 -0.69 28.89
N TYR A 379 -4.30 0.63 28.77
CA TYR A 379 -4.24 1.50 29.94
C TYR A 379 -5.64 1.58 30.54
N GLY A 380 -5.79 1.22 31.81
CA GLY A 380 -7.02 1.48 32.55
C GLY A 380 -7.34 2.98 32.56
N PRO A 381 -8.59 3.38 32.79
CA PRO A 381 -8.95 4.80 32.78
C PRO A 381 -8.27 5.53 33.94
N ARG A 382 -7.39 6.48 33.63
CA ARG A 382 -6.91 7.57 34.52
C ARG A 382 -6.63 8.77 33.59
N LEU A 383 -7.21 9.96 33.74
CA LEU A 383 -7.63 10.68 34.94
C LEU A 383 -8.89 11.53 34.68
N VAL A 384 -9.87 11.38 35.57
CA VAL A 384 -10.58 12.45 36.30
C VAL A 384 -11.42 13.44 35.47
N ASP A 385 -12.72 13.15 35.42
CA ASP A 385 -13.74 14.18 35.65
C ASP A 385 -13.43 14.82 37.01
N ALA A 386 -12.70 15.94 37.00
CA ALA A 386 -12.74 16.89 38.08
C ALA A 386 -13.75 17.92 37.61
N GLU A 387 -15.00 17.68 38.00
CA GLU A 387 -15.86 18.75 38.43
C GLU A 387 -15.01 19.70 39.30
N SER A 388 -14.55 20.80 38.70
CA SER A 388 -14.25 22.00 39.47
C SER A 388 -15.54 22.79 39.54
N ASN A 389 -16.16 22.69 40.71
CA ASN A 389 -17.27 23.47 41.27
C ASN A 389 -17.49 24.85 40.66
#